data_AF-A0A956KWR7-F1
#
_entry.id   AF-A0A956KWR7-F1
#
_cell.length_a   1.000
_cell.length_b   1.000
_cell.length_c   1.000
_cell.angle_alpha   90.00
_cell.angle_beta   90.00
_cell.angle_gamma   90.00
#
_symmetry.space_group_name_H-M   'P 1'
#
loop_
_entity.id
_entity.type
_entity.pdbx_description
1 polymer ?
#
loop_
_entity_poly.entity_id
_entity_poly.type
_entity_poly.pdbx_seq_one_letter_code
_entity_poly.pdbx_strand_id
1 'polypeptide(L)'
;SSGTIIEYPVVADVDNDGSAEIVVVSNASFVGMQTAPLVQVIRDIDDRWIQARRIWNQHTYHVTNVREDGTIPQNEPPSWELLNTYRTNAQIENGGVCIPDPEG
;
A
#
# COMPACT_ATOMS: atom_id res chain seq x y z
N SER A 1 19.43 2.25 -0.39
CA SER A 1 19.92 0.88 -0.11
C SER A 1 19.40 0.46 1.24
N SER A 2 19.16 -0.83 1.44
CA SER A 2 18.82 -1.40 2.74
C SER A 2 19.87 -2.41 3.17
N GLY A 3 19.94 -2.69 4.47
CA GLY A 3 20.65 -3.86 5.00
C GLY A 3 19.88 -5.17 4.80
N THR A 4 18.61 -5.08 4.40
CA THR A 4 17.64 -6.17 4.22
C THR A 4 17.34 -6.93 5.52
N ILE A 5 16.08 -6.89 5.93
CA ILE A 5 15.56 -7.70 7.05
C ILE A 5 14.28 -8.41 6.60
N ILE A 6 13.15 -7.71 6.67
CA ILE A 6 11.82 -8.24 6.34
C ILE A 6 10.90 -7.16 5.73
N GLU A 7 11.50 -6.04 5.32
CA GLU A 7 10.80 -4.98 4.60
C GLU A 7 10.44 -5.43 3.18
N TYR A 8 9.42 -4.79 2.63
CA TYR A 8 9.01 -4.94 1.24
C TYR A 8 8.40 -3.59 0.80
N PRO A 9 8.40 -3.28 -0.51
CA PRO A 9 7.72 -2.10 -1.02
C PRO A 9 6.21 -2.18 -0.75
N VAL A 10 5.59 -1.06 -0.44
CA VAL A 10 4.13 -0.92 -0.34
C VAL A 10 3.62 -0.20 -1.57
N VAL A 11 2.50 -0.68 -2.12
CA VAL A 11 1.76 0.03 -3.18
C VAL A 11 0.48 0.57 -2.56
N ALA A 12 0.25 1.87 -2.66
CA ALA A 12 -0.93 2.55 -2.13
C ALA A 12 -1.15 3.85 -2.90
N ASP A 13 -2.38 4.33 -2.97
CA ASP A 13 -2.68 5.71 -3.37
C ASP A 13 -2.35 6.61 -2.16
N VAL A 14 -1.23 7.32 -2.20
CA VAL A 14 -0.67 8.02 -1.04
C VAL A 14 -1.14 9.47 -0.96
N ASP A 15 -1.43 10.09 -2.10
CA ASP A 15 -1.86 11.48 -2.21
C ASP A 15 -3.34 11.66 -2.63
N ASN A 16 -4.08 10.56 -2.75
CA ASN A 16 -5.53 10.50 -3.01
C ASN A 16 -5.91 11.03 -4.40
N ASP A 17 -5.05 10.83 -5.41
CA ASP A 17 -5.28 11.25 -6.80
C ASP A 17 -5.87 10.13 -7.69
N GLY A 18 -6.09 8.94 -7.14
CA GLY A 18 -6.65 7.80 -7.85
C GLY A 18 -5.63 7.02 -8.69
N SER A 19 -4.37 7.47 -8.77
CA SER A 19 -3.24 6.66 -9.20
C SER A 19 -2.61 5.98 -7.98
N ALA A 20 -1.86 4.90 -8.22
CA ALA A 20 -1.08 4.27 -7.16
C ALA A 20 0.34 4.83 -7.13
N GLU A 21 0.96 4.80 -5.96
CA GLU A 21 2.38 5.05 -5.74
C GLU A 21 3.06 3.82 -5.15
N ILE A 22 4.38 3.75 -5.32
CA ILE A 22 5.24 2.77 -4.66
C ILE A 22 6.02 3.47 -3.56
N VAL A 23 5.81 3.03 -2.32
CA VAL A 23 6.59 3.47 -1.15
C VAL A 23 7.71 2.47 -0.90
N VAL A 24 8.95 2.97 -0.91
CA VAL A 24 10.15 2.20 -0.56
C VAL A 24 10.91 2.86 0.58
N VAL A 25 11.59 2.03 1.38
CA VAL A 25 12.44 2.49 2.47
C VAL A 25 13.91 2.18 2.19
N SER A 26 14.78 3.06 2.67
CA SER A 26 16.24 2.89 2.65
C SER A 26 16.81 3.15 4.04
N ASN A 27 18.01 2.62 4.29
CA ASN A 27 18.82 2.93 5.45
C ASN A 27 20.22 3.41 5.01
N ALA A 28 21.09 3.70 5.98
CA ALA A 28 22.44 4.23 5.72
C ALA A 28 23.36 3.28 4.92
N SER A 29 22.91 2.07 4.55
CA SER A 29 23.74 0.95 4.07
C SER A 29 24.77 0.51 5.11
N PHE A 30 25.30 -0.71 4.97
CA PHE A 30 26.35 -1.21 5.87
C PHE A 30 27.63 -0.36 5.86
N VAL A 31 27.85 0.42 4.79
CA VAL A 31 29.03 1.27 4.61
C VAL A 31 28.79 2.76 4.92
N GLY A 32 27.57 3.16 5.33
CA GLY A 32 27.28 4.53 5.74
C GLY A 32 27.33 5.60 4.64
N MET A 33 27.52 5.22 3.37
CA MET A 33 27.65 6.14 2.22
C MET A 33 26.36 6.29 1.42
N GLN A 34 25.21 5.82 1.94
CA GLN A 34 23.94 5.97 1.24
C GLN A 34 23.43 7.42 1.30
N THR A 35 23.02 7.95 0.14
CA THR A 35 22.45 9.30 0.00
C THR A 35 20.95 9.30 -0.32
N ALA A 36 20.36 8.14 -0.62
CA ALA A 36 18.93 8.00 -0.84
C ALA A 36 18.14 8.42 0.42
N PRO A 37 16.99 9.10 0.26
CA PRO A 37 16.07 9.39 1.36
C PRO A 37 15.64 8.11 2.10
N LEU A 38 15.35 8.23 3.40
CA LEU A 38 14.91 7.10 4.23
C LEU A 38 13.57 6.52 3.75
N VAL A 39 12.68 7.38 3.27
CA VAL A 39 11.40 7.02 2.67
C VAL A 39 11.33 7.71 1.32
N GLN A 40 10.97 6.97 0.28
CA GLN A 40 10.73 7.49 -1.06
C GLN A 40 9.36 7.01 -1.54
N VAL A 41 8.63 7.93 -2.17
CA VAL A 41 7.36 7.66 -2.84
C VAL A 41 7.61 7.85 -4.34
N ILE A 42 7.30 6.83 -5.13
CA ILE A 42 7.51 6.80 -6.58
C ILE A 42 6.14 6.78 -7.24
N ARG A 43 5.88 7.73 -8.13
CA ARG A 43 4.66 7.82 -8.94
C ARG A 43 4.96 7.63 -10.42
N ASP A 44 3.95 7.26 -11.20
CA ASP A 44 3.98 7.48 -12.64
C ASP A 44 3.84 8.98 -12.93
N ILE A 45 4.55 9.50 -13.92
CA ILE A 45 4.50 10.94 -14.24
C ILE A 45 3.18 11.36 -14.89
N ASP A 46 2.47 10.39 -15.50
CA ASP A 46 1.22 10.59 -16.22
C ASP A 46 0.02 9.93 -15.49
N ASP A 47 0.18 9.49 -14.24
CA ASP A 47 -0.87 8.88 -13.39
C ASP A 47 -1.60 7.68 -14.02
N ARG A 48 -0.84 6.83 -14.72
CA ARG A 48 -1.40 5.67 -15.45
C ARG A 48 -1.49 4.39 -14.63
N TRP A 49 -0.97 4.37 -13.40
CA TRP A 49 -1.06 3.17 -12.57
C TRP A 49 -2.47 3.02 -12.02
N ILE A 50 -3.01 1.81 -12.11
CA ILE A 50 -4.37 1.54 -11.62
C ILE A 50 -4.46 1.89 -10.14
N GLN A 51 -5.61 2.44 -9.77
CA GLN A 51 -5.91 2.81 -8.39
C GLN A 51 -5.55 1.67 -7.42
N ALA A 52 -4.95 2.05 -6.31
CA ALA A 52 -4.72 1.20 -5.15
C ALA A 52 -5.55 1.71 -3.97
N ARG A 53 -5.64 0.91 -2.90
CA ARG A 53 -6.20 1.41 -1.65
C ARG A 53 -5.26 2.44 -1.03
N ARG A 54 -5.80 3.38 -0.27
CA ARG A 54 -5.05 4.42 0.45
C ARG A 54 -4.48 3.92 1.78
N ILE A 55 -4.64 2.61 2.06
CA ILE A 55 -4.34 2.04 3.36
C ILE A 55 -3.54 0.74 3.30
N TRP A 56 -2.43 0.75 4.03
CA TRP A 56 -1.62 -0.41 4.37
C TRP A 56 -1.20 -0.31 5.84
N ASN A 57 -2.06 -0.74 6.76
CA ASN A 57 -1.93 -0.40 8.18
C ASN A 57 -0.94 -1.28 8.97
N GLN A 58 -0.52 -2.42 8.43
CA GLN A 58 0.34 -3.37 9.15
C GLN A 58 1.21 -4.23 8.23
N HIS A 59 2.22 -4.89 8.81
CA HIS A 59 3.08 -5.82 8.08
C HIS A 59 2.25 -6.99 7.53
N THR A 60 1.43 -7.62 8.35
CA THR A 60 0.52 -8.73 7.99
C THR A 60 -0.75 -8.27 7.26
N TYR A 61 -0.62 -7.36 6.29
CA TYR A 61 -1.76 -6.78 5.59
C TYR A 61 -2.52 -7.80 4.75
N HIS A 62 -3.85 -7.69 4.82
CA HIS A 62 -4.81 -8.39 3.99
C HIS A 62 -6.08 -7.55 3.97
N VAL A 63 -6.70 -7.38 2.82
CA VAL A 63 -7.67 -6.31 2.56
C VAL A 63 -8.81 -6.22 3.59
N THR A 64 -9.26 -7.34 4.16
CA THR A 64 -10.35 -7.40 5.13
C THR A 64 -10.00 -6.85 6.51
N ASN A 65 -8.71 -6.73 6.86
CA ASN A 65 -8.25 -6.42 8.22
C ASN A 65 -8.47 -4.96 8.63
N VAL A 66 -8.62 -4.08 7.64
CA VAL A 66 -8.80 -2.64 7.86
C VAL A 66 -9.67 -2.05 6.74
N ARG A 67 -10.62 -1.20 7.13
CA ARG A 67 -11.45 -0.45 6.18
C ARG A 67 -10.68 0.71 5.58
N GLU A 68 -11.18 1.25 4.47
CA GLU A 68 -10.55 2.37 3.78
C GLU A 68 -10.47 3.64 4.65
N ASP A 69 -11.43 3.83 5.55
CA ASP A 69 -11.46 4.92 6.53
C ASP A 69 -10.54 4.71 7.75
N GLY A 70 -9.74 3.63 7.75
CA GLY A 70 -8.83 3.29 8.85
C GLY A 70 -9.49 2.58 10.04
N THR A 71 -10.81 2.37 10.03
CA THR A 71 -11.48 1.63 11.10
C THR A 71 -11.20 0.13 11.03
N ILE A 72 -11.06 -0.50 12.20
CA ILE A 72 -10.89 -1.94 12.31
C ILE A 72 -12.27 -2.61 12.41
N PRO A 73 -12.61 -3.60 11.57
CA PRO A 73 -13.83 -4.37 11.74
C PRO A 73 -13.88 -5.08 13.09
N GLN A 74 -14.98 -4.93 13.83
CA GLN A 74 -15.16 -5.69 15.08
C GLN A 74 -15.22 -7.20 14.84
N ASN A 75 -15.80 -7.60 13.71
CA ASN A 75 -15.81 -8.97 13.21
C ASN A 75 -15.24 -8.93 11.80
N GLU A 76 -14.01 -9.40 11.63
CA GLU A 76 -13.34 -9.41 10.33
C GLU A 76 -13.92 -10.52 9.44
N PRO A 77 -14.33 -10.22 8.19
CA PRO A 77 -14.67 -11.25 7.22
C PRO A 77 -13.45 -12.13 6.89
N PRO A 78 -13.60 -13.46 6.80
CA PRO A 78 -12.50 -14.35 6.43
C PRO A 78 -11.89 -14.01 5.07
N SER A 79 -10.65 -13.48 5.03
CA SER A 79 -9.98 -13.08 3.78
C SER A 79 -9.91 -14.22 2.75
N TRP A 80 -9.70 -15.46 3.21
CA TRP A 80 -9.58 -16.65 2.36
C TRP A 80 -10.89 -17.06 1.67
N GLU A 81 -12.05 -16.60 2.17
CA GLU A 81 -13.35 -16.81 1.52
C GLU A 81 -13.71 -15.69 0.54
N LEU A 82 -12.96 -14.59 0.56
CA LEU A 82 -13.19 -13.42 -0.27
C LEU A 82 -12.10 -13.28 -1.34
N LEU A 83 -11.13 -12.40 -1.11
CA LEU A 83 -10.07 -12.09 -2.07
C LEU A 83 -9.00 -13.17 -2.12
N ASN A 84 -8.81 -13.89 -1.01
CA ASN A 84 -7.82 -14.95 -0.86
C ASN A 84 -6.41 -14.50 -1.28
N THR A 85 -6.05 -13.27 -0.90
CA THR A 85 -4.73 -12.68 -1.11
C THR A 85 -4.10 -12.24 0.21
N TYR A 86 -2.78 -12.05 0.19
CA TYR A 86 -2.01 -11.65 1.36
C TYR A 86 -0.83 -10.77 0.95
N ARG A 87 -0.65 -9.62 1.63
CA ARG A 87 0.33 -8.58 1.23
C ARG A 87 0.21 -8.18 -0.25
N THR A 88 -1.03 -8.02 -0.72
CA THR A 88 -1.33 -7.45 -2.04
C THR A 88 -2.43 -6.42 -1.88
N ASN A 89 -2.54 -5.50 -2.85
CA ASN A 89 -3.76 -4.74 -3.03
C ASN A 89 -4.92 -5.65 -3.45
N ALA A 90 -6.14 -5.16 -3.25
CA ALA A 90 -7.32 -5.76 -3.85
C ALA A 90 -7.27 -5.54 -5.37
N GLN A 91 -7.65 -6.55 -6.14
CA GLN A 91 -7.89 -6.35 -7.57
C GLN A 91 -9.14 -5.50 -7.73
N ILE A 92 -9.00 -4.35 -8.38
CA ILE A 92 -10.13 -3.44 -8.56
C ILE A 92 -10.95 -3.91 -9.76
N GLU A 93 -12.00 -4.67 -9.49
CA GLU A 93 -13.18 -4.71 -10.36
C GLU A 93 -14.26 -3.83 -9.72
N ASN A 94 -14.72 -2.81 -10.45
CA ASN A 94 -15.82 -1.91 -10.06
C ASN A 94 -15.62 -1.06 -8.78
N GLY A 95 -14.39 -0.76 -8.34
CA GLY A 95 -14.12 0.26 -7.30
C GLY A 95 -14.56 -0.05 -5.86
N GLY A 96 -15.34 -1.13 -5.63
CA GLY A 96 -16.04 -1.34 -4.36
C GLY A 96 -15.18 -1.53 -3.10
N VAL A 97 -13.88 -1.79 -3.26
CA VAL A 97 -12.94 -1.95 -2.13
C VAL A 97 -12.29 -0.63 -1.71
N CYS A 98 -12.37 0.40 -2.56
CA CYS A 98 -11.74 1.70 -2.34
C CYS A 98 -12.80 2.77 -1.97
N ILE A 99 -13.83 2.39 -1.21
CA ILE A 99 -14.90 3.30 -0.80
C ILE A 99 -14.53 3.97 0.54
N PRO A 100 -14.61 5.31 0.64
CA PRO A 100 -15.15 6.26 -0.35
C PRO A 100 -14.22 6.48 -1.54
N ASP A 101 -14.76 6.78 -2.72
CA ASP A 101 -13.96 7.11 -3.90
C ASP A 101 -12.96 8.26 -3.59
N PRO A 102 -11.79 8.31 -4.27
CA PRO A 102 -10.85 9.42 -4.15
C PRO A 102 -11.52 10.77 -4.50
N GLU A 103 -11.10 11.84 -3.84
CA GLU A 103 -11.69 13.19 -4.02
C GLU A 103 -10.98 14.00 -5.13
N GLY A 104 -10.30 13.33 -6.07
CA GLY A 104 -9.54 13.94 -7.16
C GLY A 104 -10.36 14.77 -8.13
#